data_AF-A0A0P1EYV9-F1
#
_entry.id   AF-A0A0P1EYV9-F1
#
_cell.length_a   1.000
_cell.length_b   1.000
_cell.length_c   1.000
_cell.angle_alpha   90.00
_cell.angle_beta   90.00
_cell.angle_gamma   90.00
#
_symmetry.space_group_name_H-M   'P 1'
#
loop_
_entity.id
_entity.type
_entity.pdbx_description
1 polymer ?
#
loop_
_entity_poly.entity_id
_entity_poly.type
_entity_poly.pdbx_seq_one_letter_code
_entity_poly.pdbx_strand_id
1 'polypeptide(L)' 'MENVKRFAPVDGVKWVATAVQLVGYGLTGMNLAPWNVYAFIVGIALWFAVGVMWKDRAIMVVHVGAFVSLVAGYLSA' A
#
# COMPACT_ATOMS: atom_id res chain seq x y z
N MET A 1 11.50 8.31 -33.55
CA MET A 1 10.08 8.15 -33.18
C MET A 1 10.03 8.15 -31.67
N GLU A 2 9.44 9.18 -31.06
CA GLU A 2 9.35 9.30 -29.61
C GLU A 2 8.41 8.23 -29.06
N ASN A 3 8.89 7.43 -28.13
CA ASN A 3 8.17 6.30 -27.56
C ASN A 3 7.22 6.85 -26.48
N VAL A 4 6.05 7.34 -26.89
CA VAL A 4 5.03 7.88 -25.98
C VAL A 4 4.53 6.73 -25.10
N LYS A 5 5.06 6.62 -23.88
CA LYS A 5 4.59 5.66 -22.89
C LYS A 5 3.14 5.99 -22.55
N ARG A 6 2.22 5.16 -23.01
CA ARG A 6 0.80 5.32 -22.67
C ARG A 6 0.61 5.00 -21.19
N PHE A 7 -0.05 5.91 -20.48
CA PHE A 7 -0.36 5.73 -19.06
C PHE A 7 -1.20 4.47 -18.88
N ALA A 8 -0.69 3.49 -18.15
CA ALA A 8 -1.40 2.26 -17.86
C ALA A 8 -2.25 2.43 -16.60
N PRO A 9 -3.35 1.69 -16.43
CA PRO A 9 -4.15 1.75 -15.20
C PRO A 9 -3.32 1.54 -13.93
N VAL A 10 -2.31 0.66 -13.99
CA VAL A 10 -1.38 0.39 -12.88
C VAL A 10 -0.56 1.61 -12.47
N ASP A 11 -0.30 2.54 -13.39
CA ASP A 11 0.40 3.78 -13.08
C ASP A 11 -0.43 4.71 -12.19
N GLY A 12 -1.76 4.68 -12.32
CA GLY A 12 -2.64 5.41 -11.41
C GLY A 12 -2.70 4.72 -10.05
N VAL A 13 -2.94 3.41 -10.03
CA VAL A 13 -3.10 2.64 -8.79
C VAL A 13 -1.84 2.72 -7.91
N LYS A 14 -0.63 2.62 -8.49
CA LYS A 14 0.63 2.73 -7.72
C LYS A 14 0.80 4.09 -7.04
N TRP A 15 0.41 5.18 -7.71
CA TRP A 15 0.54 6.53 -7.14
C TRP A 15 -0.48 6.77 -6.04
N VAL A 16 -1.72 6.28 -6.21
CA VAL A 16 -2.74 6.32 -5.15
C VAL A 16 -2.28 5.48 -3.95
N ALA A 17 -1.78 4.25 -4.19
CA ALA A 17 -1.23 3.38 -3.15
C ALA A 17 -0.10 4.08 -2.37
N THR A 18 0.83 4.70 -3.10
CA THR A 18 1.95 5.47 -2.52
C THR A 18 1.45 6.63 -1.66
N ALA A 19 0.54 7.45 -2.16
CA ALA A 19 0.02 8.60 -1.44
C ALA A 19 -0.67 8.19 -0.12
N VAL A 20 -1.54 7.18 -0.18
CA VAL A 20 -2.22 6.63 1.01
C VAL A 20 -1.21 6.07 2.01
N GLN A 21 -0.18 5.37 1.53
CA GLN A 21 0.84 4.80 2.41
C GLN A 21 1.65 5.88 3.13
N LEU A 22 2.01 6.96 2.43
CA LEU A 22 2.69 8.13 3.00
C LEU A 22 1.83 8.82 4.07
N VAL A 23 0.52 8.92 3.87
CA VAL A 23 -0.41 9.40 4.90
C VAL A 23 -0.35 8.48 6.13
N GLY A 24 -0.36 7.15 5.96
CA GLY A 24 -0.19 6.21 7.07
C GLY A 24 1.12 6.40 7.85
N TYR A 25 2.24 6.61 7.14
CA TYR A 25 3.52 6.94 7.78
C TYR A 25 3.47 8.27 8.52
N GLY A 26 2.87 9.31 7.94
CA GLY A 26 2.71 10.62 8.57
C GLY A 26 1.88 10.54 9.86
N LEU A 27 0.72 9.87 9.81
CA LEU A 27 -0.14 9.67 10.97
C LEU A 27 0.56 8.88 12.08
N THR A 28 1.41 7.92 11.72
CA THR A 28 2.24 7.18 12.70
C THR A 28 3.27 8.06 13.36
N GLY A 29 3.97 8.90 12.58
CA GLY A 29 4.90 9.88 13.13
C GLY A 29 4.24 10.90 14.06
N MET A 30 2.94 11.17 13.86
CA MET A 30 2.13 12.04 14.72
C MET A 30 1.44 11.28 15.87
N ASN A 31 1.67 9.98 16.01
CA ASN A 31 1.03 9.11 17.00
C ASN A 31 -0.52 9.14 16.97
N LEU A 32 -1.10 9.27 15.77
CA LEU A 32 -2.55 9.36 15.56
C LEU A 32 -3.16 7.99 15.27
N ALA A 33 -3.48 7.26 16.34
CA ALA A 33 -4.23 5.99 16.28
C ALA A 33 -5.75 6.20 16.45
N PRO A 34 -6.61 5.40 15.80
CA PRO A 34 -6.31 4.29 14.87
C PRO A 34 -6.19 4.73 13.40
N TRP A 35 -6.21 6.03 13.10
CA TRP A 35 -6.24 6.54 11.73
C TRP A 35 -5.04 6.08 10.88
N ASN A 36 -3.86 6.00 11.48
CA ASN A 36 -2.69 5.43 10.82
C ASN A 36 -2.92 3.98 10.37
N VAL A 37 -3.50 3.13 11.22
CA VAL A 37 -3.80 1.73 10.93
C VAL A 37 -4.76 1.60 9.75
N TYR A 38 -5.82 2.40 9.71
CA TYR A 38 -6.76 2.39 8.58
C TYR A 38 -6.10 2.83 7.27
N ALA A 39 -5.27 3.88 7.31
CA ALA A 39 -4.49 4.30 6.14
C ALA A 39 -3.54 3.20 5.67
N PHE A 40 -2.89 2.48 6.58
CA PHE A 40 -2.04 1.34 6.22
C PHE A 40 -2.82 0.21 5.57
N ILE A 41 -3.99 -0.18 6.09
CA ILE A 41 -4.81 -1.25 5.51
C ILE A 41 -5.20 -0.92 4.07
N VAL A 42 -5.64 0.32 3.81
CA VAL A 42 -5.99 0.77 2.45
C VAL A 42 -4.75 0.77 1.55
N GLY A 43 -3.63 1.30 2.02
CA GLY A 43 -2.36 1.29 1.28
C GLY A 43 -1.89 -0.11 0.91
N ILE A 44 -1.97 -1.05 1.86
CA ILE A 44 -1.62 -2.47 1.68
C ILE A 44 -2.50 -3.12 0.61
N ALA A 45 -3.82 -2.91 0.66
CA ALA A 45 -4.74 -3.48 -0.32
C ALA A 45 -4.45 -2.94 -1.74
N LEU A 46 -4.18 -1.64 -1.87
CA LEU A 46 -3.84 -1.02 -3.15
C LEU A 46 -2.51 -1.52 -3.70
N TRP A 47 -1.47 -1.61 -2.88
CA TRP A 47 -0.18 -2.14 -3.31
C TRP A 47 -0.21 -3.63 -3.63
N PHE A 48 -1.04 -4.41 -2.93
CA PHE A 48 -1.29 -5.79 -3.33
C PHE A 48 -1.93 -5.86 -4.72
N ALA A 49 -2.90 -4.99 -5.02
CA ALA A 49 -3.49 -4.90 -6.35
C ALA A 49 -2.45 -4.52 -7.42
N VAL A 50 -1.52 -3.60 -7.13
CA VAL A 50 -0.38 -3.29 -8.01
C VAL A 50 0.47 -4.54 -8.26
N GLY A 51 0.77 -5.32 -7.21
CA GLY A 51 1.50 -6.58 -7.34
C GLY A 51 0.80 -7.57 -8.27
N VAL A 52 -0.53 -7.70 -8.17
CA VAL A 52 -1.33 -8.53 -9.09
C VAL A 52 -1.25 -8.00 -10.53
N MET A 53 -1.39 -6.69 -10.73
CA MET A 53 -1.35 -6.05 -12.06
C MET A 53 0.02 -6.20 -12.74
N TRP A 54 1.11 -6.12 -11.97
CA TRP A 54 2.47 -6.35 -12.47
C TRP A 54 2.89 -7.82 -12.49
N LYS A 55 2.05 -8.74 -11.97
CA LYS A 55 2.40 -10.15 -11.73
C LYS A 55 3.68 -10.32 -10.89
N ASP A 56 3.93 -9.36 -9.99
CA ASP A 56 5.08 -9.34 -9.11
C ASP A 56 4.73 -10.02 -7.77
N ARG A 57 5.29 -11.23 -7.58
CA ARG A 57 5.06 -12.03 -6.38
C ARG A 57 5.72 -11.43 -5.14
N ALA A 58 6.82 -10.71 -5.28
CA ALA A 58 7.49 -10.09 -4.14
C ALA A 58 6.62 -8.98 -3.55
N ILE A 59 6.01 -8.13 -4.41
CA ILE A 59 5.07 -7.09 -3.97
C ILE A 59 3.84 -7.71 -3.32
N MET A 60 3.30 -8.80 -3.85
CA MET A 60 2.15 -9.47 -3.23
C MET A 60 2.50 -10.02 -1.84
N VAL A 61 3.62 -10.74 -1.71
CA VAL A 61 4.04 -11.38 -0.46
C VAL A 61 4.34 -10.34 0.63
N VAL A 62 5.05 -9.24 0.31
CA VAL A 62 5.37 -8.23 1.32
C VAL A 62 4.11 -7.56 1.87
N HIS A 63 3.08 -7.35 1.04
CA HIS A 63 1.83 -6.72 1.49
C HIS A 63 0.93 -7.69 2.27
N VAL A 64 0.95 -8.99 1.95
CA VAL A 64 0.33 -10.01 2.81
C VAL A 64 1.03 -10.07 4.17
N GLY A 65 2.37 -10.07 4.20
CA GLY A 65 3.13 -10.06 5.44
C GLY A 65 2.88 -8.81 6.28
N ALA A 66 2.80 -7.64 5.65
CA ALA A 66 2.45 -6.38 6.30
C ALA A 66 1.03 -6.42 6.90
N PHE A 67 0.06 -6.96 6.16
CA PHE A 67 -1.31 -7.11 6.64
C PHE A 67 -1.36 -8.01 7.89
N VAL A 68 -0.74 -9.19 7.82
CA VAL A 68 -0.68 -10.13 8.95
C VAL A 68 -0.02 -9.50 10.17
N SER A 69 1.10 -8.79 9.97
CA SER A 69 1.83 -8.12 11.06
C SER A 69 0.98 -7.05 11.73
N LEU A 70 0.25 -6.26 10.93
CA LEU A 70 -0.59 -5.18 11.42
C LEU A 70 -1.83 -5.69 12.15
N VAL A 71 -2.48 -6.74 11.64
CA VAL A 71 -3.61 -7.40 12.33
C VAL A 71 -3.15 -8.08 13.63
N ALA A 72 -2.04 -8.82 13.60
CA ALA A 72 -1.49 -9.46 14.78
C ALA A 72 -1.14 -8.44 15.87
N GLY A 73 -0.47 -7.34 15.48
CA GLY A 73 -0.16 -6.24 16.37
C GLY A 73 -1.41 -5.61 16.98
N TYR A 74 -2.44 -5.35 16.16
CA TYR A 74 -3.71 -4.79 16.62
C TYR A 74 -4.46 -5.70 17.61
N LEU A 75 -4.44 -7.02 17.39
CA LEU A 75 -5.08 -7.99 18.29
C LEU A 75 -4.30 -8.21 19.60
N SER A 76 -3.01 -7.92 19.61
CA SER A 76 -2.14 -8.04 20.79
C SER A 76 -2.07 -6.78 21.67
N ALA A 77 -2.67 -5.68 21.20
CA ALA A 77 -2.61 -4.36 21.83
C ALA A 77 -3.70 -4.15 22.90
#